data_AF-A0A067DP15-F1
#
_entry.id   AF-A0A067DP15-F1
#
_cell.length_a   1.000
_cell.length_b   1.000
_cell.length_c   1.000
_cell.angle_alpha   90.00
_cell.angle_beta   90.00
_cell.angle_gamma   90.00
#
_symmetry.space_group_name_H-M   'P 1'
#
loop_
_entity.id
_entity.type
_entity.pdbx_description
1 polymer ?
#
loop_
_entity_poly.entity_id
_entity_poly.type
_entity_poly.pdbx_seq_one_letter_code
_entity_poly.pdbx_strand_id
1 'polypeptide(L)'
;SYRSQLKEAITEGGVPFDRVHGTHAFEYPGLDPRFNEVFNIAMYNYTNLVIQKILEAYKGFEHIQQLVDVGGCLGNTLKAITSKYPHIKGINFDLPHVIQHAPKYPGVEHVGGDMFQNVPK
;
A
#
# COMPACT_ATOMS: atom_id res chain seq x y z
N SER A 1 -15.91 -11.49 -20.55
CA SER A 1 -15.25 -10.19 -20.28
C SER A 1 -15.49 -9.83 -18.82
N TYR A 2 -14.78 -8.86 -18.22
CA TYR A 2 -14.98 -8.47 -16.81
C TYR A 2 -16.46 -8.20 -16.45
N ARG A 3 -17.25 -7.67 -17.42
CA ARG A 3 -18.70 -7.43 -17.27
C ARG A 3 -19.54 -8.71 -17.16
N SER A 4 -19.13 -9.84 -17.74
CA SER A 4 -19.85 -11.12 -17.59
C SER A 4 -19.61 -11.73 -16.20
N GLN A 5 -18.39 -11.61 -15.68
CA GLN A 5 -18.03 -12.13 -14.36
C GLN A 5 -18.65 -11.34 -13.20
N LEU A 6 -18.98 -10.05 -13.40
CA LEU A 6 -19.77 -9.29 -12.42
C LEU A 6 -21.18 -9.87 -12.25
N LYS A 7 -21.85 -10.21 -13.35
CA LYS A 7 -23.19 -10.83 -13.29
C LYS A 7 -23.15 -12.16 -12.56
N GLU A 8 -22.17 -13.00 -12.89
CA GLU A 8 -22.01 -14.33 -12.29
C GLU A 8 -21.66 -14.25 -10.80
N ALA A 9 -20.80 -13.30 -10.38
CA ALA A 9 -20.52 -13.06 -8.97
C ALA A 9 -21.77 -12.64 -8.16
N ILE A 10 -22.70 -11.90 -8.77
CA ILE A 10 -23.97 -11.53 -8.11
C ILE A 10 -24.86 -12.75 -7.91
N THR A 11 -24.89 -13.67 -8.87
CA THR A 11 -25.81 -14.83 -8.83
C THR A 11 -25.24 -16.03 -8.07
N GLU A 12 -23.93 -16.23 -8.09
CA GLU A 12 -23.26 -17.43 -7.60
C GLU A 12 -22.27 -17.15 -6.46
N GLY A 13 -22.03 -15.88 -6.14
CA GLY A 13 -21.02 -15.46 -5.16
C GLY A 13 -19.58 -15.50 -5.68
N GLY A 14 -18.66 -15.01 -4.85
CA GLY A 14 -17.24 -14.86 -5.17
C GLY A 14 -16.87 -13.46 -5.69
N VAL A 15 -15.58 -13.23 -5.92
CA VAL A 15 -15.03 -11.94 -6.34
C VAL A 15 -14.84 -11.94 -7.86
N PRO A 16 -15.40 -10.96 -8.62
CA PRO A 16 -15.29 -10.94 -10.08
C PRO A 16 -13.84 -10.97 -10.59
N PHE A 17 -12.92 -10.29 -9.91
CA PHE A 17 -11.50 -10.28 -10.27
C PHE A 17 -10.91 -11.68 -10.18
N ASP A 18 -11.09 -12.34 -9.03
CA ASP A 18 -10.57 -13.69 -8.77
C ASP A 18 -11.14 -14.72 -9.74
N ARG A 19 -12.41 -14.57 -10.14
CA ARG A 19 -13.02 -15.43 -11.17
C ARG A 19 -12.38 -15.29 -12.55
N VAL A 20 -11.90 -14.10 -12.91
CA VAL A 20 -11.19 -13.85 -14.18
C VAL A 20 -9.73 -14.29 -14.10
N HIS A 21 -9.07 -14.02 -12.98
CA HIS A 21 -7.62 -14.06 -12.85
C HIS A 21 -7.10 -15.24 -12.03
N GLY A 22 -7.98 -16.00 -11.39
CA GLY A 22 -7.65 -17.21 -10.61
C GLY A 22 -6.96 -16.95 -9.26
N THR A 23 -6.80 -15.70 -8.86
CA THR A 23 -6.11 -15.27 -7.63
C THR A 23 -6.67 -13.94 -7.15
N HIS A 24 -6.43 -13.59 -5.88
CA HIS A 24 -6.83 -12.33 -5.30
C HIS A 24 -6.12 -11.14 -5.95
N ALA A 25 -6.82 -10.00 -6.04
CA ALA A 25 -6.27 -8.77 -6.60
C ALA A 25 -4.98 -8.26 -5.89
N PHE A 26 -4.76 -8.64 -4.63
CA PHE A 26 -3.54 -8.31 -3.88
C PHE A 26 -2.35 -9.20 -4.24
N GLU A 27 -2.60 -10.42 -4.70
CA GLU A 27 -1.57 -11.39 -5.09
C GLU A 27 -1.23 -11.26 -6.59
N TYR A 28 -2.19 -10.83 -7.40
CA TYR A 28 -2.05 -10.70 -8.85
C TYR A 28 -0.88 -9.81 -9.33
N PRO A 29 -0.52 -8.69 -8.67
CA PRO A 29 0.67 -7.92 -9.00
C PRO A 29 1.97 -8.74 -8.95
N GLY A 30 2.02 -9.80 -8.13
CA GLY A 30 3.15 -10.73 -8.11
C GLY A 30 3.24 -11.64 -9.34
N LEU A 31 2.15 -11.78 -10.12
CA LEU A 31 2.06 -12.65 -11.29
C LEU A 31 2.22 -11.90 -12.63
N ASP A 32 1.81 -10.64 -12.71
CA ASP A 32 1.91 -9.80 -13.92
C ASP A 32 2.69 -8.50 -13.64
N PRO A 33 3.98 -8.43 -14.02
CA PRO A 33 4.82 -7.25 -13.79
C PRO A 33 4.29 -5.96 -14.40
N ARG A 34 3.59 -6.04 -15.55
CA ARG A 34 3.03 -4.86 -16.22
C ARG A 34 1.78 -4.38 -15.49
N PHE A 35 0.95 -5.28 -14.98
CA PHE A 35 -0.16 -4.90 -14.09
C PHE A 35 0.37 -4.26 -12.81
N ASN A 36 1.42 -4.84 -12.21
CA ASN A 36 2.07 -4.30 -11.02
C ASN A 36 2.57 -2.87 -11.23
N GLU A 37 3.25 -2.59 -12.34
CA GLU A 37 3.72 -1.24 -12.67
C GLU A 37 2.58 -0.23 -12.75
N VAL A 38 1.53 -0.53 -13.53
CA VAL A 38 0.38 0.37 -13.68
C VAL A 38 -0.35 0.60 -12.35
N PHE A 39 -0.54 -0.47 -11.57
CA PHE A 39 -1.16 -0.38 -10.25
C PHE A 39 -0.35 0.50 -9.30
N ASN A 40 0.97 0.29 -9.23
CA ASN A 40 1.85 1.07 -8.37
C ASN A 40 1.92 2.55 -8.78
N ILE A 41 1.94 2.87 -10.08
CA ILE A 41 1.91 4.27 -10.57
C ILE A 41 0.59 4.94 -10.17
N ALA A 42 -0.54 4.27 -10.36
CA ALA A 42 -1.85 4.80 -10.00
C ALA A 42 -1.93 5.07 -8.48
N MET A 43 -1.50 4.12 -7.66
CA MET A 43 -1.49 4.27 -6.21
C MET A 43 -0.50 5.33 -5.73
N TYR A 44 0.66 5.45 -6.37
CA TYR A 44 1.65 6.51 -6.09
C TYR A 44 1.03 7.90 -6.27
N ASN A 45 0.40 8.15 -7.42
CA ASN A 45 -0.19 9.44 -7.73
C ASN A 45 -1.35 9.79 -6.79
N TYR A 46 -2.23 8.83 -6.54
CA TYR A 46 -3.37 9.03 -5.64
C TYR A 46 -2.92 9.30 -4.19
N THR A 47 -2.01 8.48 -3.67
CA THR A 47 -1.48 8.62 -2.30
C THR A 47 -0.83 9.98 -2.11
N ASN A 48 -0.03 10.45 -3.06
CA ASN A 48 0.61 11.76 -2.97
C ASN A 48 -0.41 12.91 -2.91
N LEU A 49 -1.51 12.85 -3.65
CA LEU A 49 -2.54 13.89 -3.58
C LEU A 49 -3.22 13.91 -2.21
N VAL A 50 -3.62 12.73 -1.71
CA VAL A 50 -4.39 12.61 -0.48
C VAL A 50 -3.53 12.93 0.75
N ILE A 51 -2.30 12.40 0.83
CA ILE A 51 -1.45 12.59 2.01
C ILE A 51 -1.09 14.07 2.23
N GLN A 52 -0.89 14.83 1.15
CA GLN A 52 -0.62 16.27 1.28
C GLN A 52 -1.81 17.01 1.90
N LYS A 53 -3.04 16.66 1.50
CA LYS A 53 -4.27 17.22 2.10
C LYS A 53 -4.45 16.82 3.56
N ILE A 54 -4.12 15.57 3.91
CA ILE A 54 -4.13 15.13 5.31
C ILE A 54 -3.11 15.93 6.12
N LEU A 55 -1.88 16.08 5.62
CA LEU A 55 -0.83 16.82 6.33
C LEU A 55 -1.18 18.31 6.49
N GLU A 56 -1.94 18.91 5.57
CA GLU A 56 -2.46 20.27 5.70
C GLU A 56 -3.47 20.40 6.86
N ALA A 57 -4.40 19.46 6.98
CA ALA A 57 -5.54 19.56 7.89
C ALA A 57 -5.36 18.87 9.26
N TYR A 58 -4.51 17.85 9.33
CA TYR A 58 -4.36 16.98 10.50
C TYR A 58 -3.02 17.19 11.22
N LYS A 59 -3.10 17.46 12.52
CA LYS A 59 -1.94 17.72 13.39
C LYS A 59 -1.56 16.56 14.31
N GLY A 60 -2.29 15.44 14.29
CA GLY A 60 -2.05 14.34 15.24
C GLY A 60 -0.69 13.65 15.10
N PHE A 61 0.08 13.95 14.05
CA PHE A 61 1.46 13.47 13.90
C PHE A 61 2.50 14.27 14.72
N GLU A 62 2.18 15.48 15.21
CA GLU A 62 3.18 16.41 15.78
C GLU A 62 3.96 15.83 16.98
N HIS A 63 3.34 14.98 17.79
CA HIS A 63 3.96 14.41 19.00
C HIS A 63 4.33 12.92 18.87
N ILE A 64 4.12 12.32 17.70
CA ILE A 64 4.47 10.93 17.45
C ILE A 64 5.99 10.80 17.36
N GLN A 65 6.54 9.73 17.95
CA GLN A 65 7.97 9.40 17.85
C GLN A 65 8.24 8.31 16.82
N GLN A 66 7.32 7.35 16.71
CA GLN A 66 7.40 6.23 15.78
C GLN A 66 6.03 5.96 15.16
N LEU A 67 6.00 5.70 13.86
CA LEU A 67 4.79 5.40 13.12
C LEU A 67 5.01 4.18 12.23
N VAL A 68 4.11 3.20 12.35
CA VAL A 68 4.07 2.02 11.48
C VAL A 68 2.95 2.21 10.47
N ASP A 69 3.28 2.15 9.19
CA ASP A 69 2.32 2.17 8.08
C ASP A 69 2.13 0.74 7.55
N VAL A 70 1.01 0.11 7.93
CA VAL A 70 0.67 -1.28 7.60
C VAL A 70 -0.06 -1.32 6.26
N GLY A 71 0.48 -2.07 5.29
CA GLY A 71 0.03 -1.99 3.90
C GLY A 71 0.50 -0.70 3.22
N GLY A 72 1.66 -0.17 3.64
CA GLY A 72 2.19 1.11 3.17
C GLY A 72 2.77 1.07 1.74
N CYS A 73 2.71 -0.09 1.08
CA CYS A 73 3.14 -0.30 -0.30
C CYS A 73 4.62 0.13 -0.48
N LEU A 74 4.91 0.99 -1.45
CA LEU A 74 6.24 1.51 -1.69
C LEU A 74 6.69 2.58 -0.68
N GLY A 75 5.87 2.95 0.30
CA GLY A 75 6.24 3.82 1.43
C GLY A 75 6.06 5.33 1.19
N ASN A 76 5.29 5.72 0.17
CA ASN A 76 5.11 7.14 -0.18
C ASN A 76 4.44 7.97 0.92
N THR A 77 3.51 7.36 1.65
CA THR A 77 2.82 8.00 2.77
C THR A 77 3.81 8.41 3.85
N LEU A 78 4.65 7.46 4.30
CA LEU A 78 5.67 7.73 5.30
C LEU A 78 6.75 8.69 4.79
N LYS A 79 7.16 8.60 3.52
CA LYS A 79 8.05 9.60 2.91
C LYS A 79 7.51 11.02 3.11
N ALA A 80 6.22 11.24 2.87
CA ALA A 80 5.61 12.56 3.04
C ALA A 80 5.53 12.98 4.52
N ILE A 81 5.14 12.05 5.40
CA ILE A 81 5.04 12.30 6.85
C ILE A 81 6.40 12.65 7.45
N THR A 82 7.43 11.83 7.23
CA THR A 82 8.77 12.04 7.79
C THR A 82 9.46 13.25 7.18
N SER A 83 9.14 13.62 5.93
CA SER A 83 9.62 14.89 5.34
C SER A 83 9.06 16.12 6.07
N LYS A 84 7.79 16.07 6.51
CA LYS A 84 7.16 17.17 7.27
C LYS A 84 7.51 17.14 8.75
N TYR A 85 7.69 15.95 9.33
CA TYR A 85 7.98 15.71 10.73
C TYR A 85 9.25 14.86 10.87
N PRO A 86 10.46 15.46 10.72
CA PRO A 86 11.71 14.72 10.65
C PRO A 86 12.08 13.98 11.94
N HIS A 87 11.42 14.28 13.06
CA HIS A 87 11.61 13.57 14.33
C HIS A 87 10.91 12.21 14.36
N ILE A 88 9.94 11.95 13.48
CA ILE A 88 9.22 10.67 13.42
C ILE A 88 10.12 9.62 12.76
N LYS A 89 10.25 8.46 13.41
CA LYS A 89 10.77 7.23 12.82
C LYS A 89 9.62 6.45 12.15
N GLY A 90 9.67 6.31 10.83
CA GLY A 90 8.69 5.55 10.07
C GLY A 90 9.11 4.09 9.89
N ILE A 91 8.17 3.16 10.01
CA ILE A 91 8.31 1.76 9.59
C ILE A 91 7.25 1.50 8.52
N ASN A 92 7.68 1.38 7.26
CA ASN A 92 6.81 0.95 6.17
C ASN A 92 6.74 -0.59 6.17
N PHE A 93 5.54 -1.14 6.33
CA PHE A 93 5.31 -2.57 6.43
C PHE A 93 4.36 -3.06 5.33
N ASP A 94 4.83 -4.02 4.53
CA ASP A 94 4.05 -4.64 3.45
C ASP A 94 4.58 -6.05 3.15
N LEU A 95 4.00 -6.74 2.17
CA LEU A 95 4.46 -8.06 1.75
C LEU A 95 5.92 -8.00 1.26
N PRO A 96 6.74 -9.05 1.49
CA PRO A 96 8.15 -9.04 1.11
C PRO A 96 8.42 -8.71 -0.36
N HIS A 97 7.56 -9.20 -1.27
CA HIS A 97 7.71 -8.95 -2.71
C HIS A 97 7.37 -7.52 -3.13
N VAL A 98 6.64 -6.76 -2.30
CA VAL A 98 6.40 -5.33 -2.51
C VAL A 98 7.59 -4.53 -1.97
N ILE A 99 8.00 -4.84 -0.74
CA ILE A 99 9.08 -4.14 -0.03
C ILE A 99 10.43 -4.19 -0.78
N GLN A 100 10.74 -5.29 -1.47
CA GLN A 100 11.97 -5.39 -2.28
C GLN A 100 12.09 -4.31 -3.37
N HIS A 101 10.97 -3.69 -3.77
CA HIS A 101 10.92 -2.63 -4.78
C HIS A 101 10.77 -1.23 -4.18
N ALA A 102 10.70 -1.11 -2.84
CA ALA A 102 10.54 0.17 -2.17
C ALA A 102 11.84 1.01 -2.25
N PRO A 103 11.76 2.28 -2.71
CA PRO A 103 12.91 3.18 -2.67
C PRO A 103 13.28 3.55 -1.23
N LYS A 104 14.57 3.81 -0.97
CA LYS A 104 15.00 4.29 0.34
C LYS A 104 14.52 5.72 0.60
N TYR A 105 13.92 5.96 1.77
CA TYR A 105 13.54 7.29 2.22
C TYR A 105 14.19 7.64 3.57
N PRO A 106 14.66 8.89 3.77
CA PRO A 106 15.15 9.34 5.06
C PRO A 106 14.08 9.17 6.16
N GLY A 107 14.50 8.62 7.31
CA GLY A 107 13.62 8.38 8.45
C GLY A 107 12.63 7.23 8.28
N VAL A 108 12.72 6.42 7.21
CA VAL A 108 11.84 5.28 6.96
C VAL A 108 12.63 3.98 6.89
N GLU A 109 12.23 2.99 7.69
CA GLU A 109 12.66 1.60 7.60
C GLU A 109 11.61 0.78 6.83
N HIS A 110 12.04 -0.12 5.96
CA HIS A 110 11.15 -1.01 5.20
C HIS A 110 11.21 -2.43 5.75
N VAL A 111 10.05 -2.98 6.13
CA VAL A 111 9.95 -4.31 6.75
C VAL A 111 8.95 -5.15 5.97
N GLY A 112 9.42 -6.29 5.45
CA GLY A 112 8.56 -7.27 4.79
C GLY A 112 7.92 -8.23 5.78
N GLY A 113 6.63 -8.53 5.64
CA GLY A 113 5.96 -9.55 6.45
C GLY A 113 4.50 -9.76 6.07
N ASP A 114 3.75 -10.39 6.98
CA ASP A 114 2.32 -10.64 6.84
C ASP A 114 1.58 -10.03 8.04
N MET A 115 0.74 -9.02 7.80
CA MET A 115 -0.02 -8.31 8.82
C MET A 115 -1.03 -9.19 9.57
N PHE A 116 -1.47 -10.30 8.97
CA PHE A 116 -2.35 -11.26 9.61
C PHE A 116 -1.62 -12.14 10.62
N GLN A 117 -0.29 -12.23 10.50
CA GLN A 117 0.56 -12.93 11.46
C GLN A 117 1.06 -11.97 12.53
N ASN A 118 1.74 -10.90 12.13
CA ASN A 118 2.31 -9.90 13.04
C ASN A 118 2.51 -8.56 12.35
N VAL A 119 2.53 -7.49 13.14
CA VAL A 119 2.94 -6.14 12.72
C VAL A 119 4.16 -5.68 13.53
N PRO A 120 5.10 -4.93 12.93
CA PRO A 120 6.23 -4.33 13.66
C PRO A 120 5.75 -3.42 14.81
N LYS A 121 6.58 -3.28 15.85
CA LYS A 121 6.32 -2.42 17.02
C LYS A 121 7.14 -1.15 16.95
#